data_AF-A0A1H5TKP0-F1
#
_entry.id   AF-A0A1H5TKP0-F1
#
_cell.length_a   1.000
_cell.length_b   1.000
_cell.length_c   1.000
_cell.angle_alpha   90.00
_cell.angle_beta   90.00
_cell.angle_gamma   90.00
#
_symmetry.space_group_name_H-M   'P 1'
#
loop_
_entity.id
_entity.type
_entity.pdbx_description
1 polymer ?
#
loop_
_entity_poly.entity_id
_entity_poly.type
_entity_poly.pdbx_seq_one_letter_code
_entity_poly.pdbx_strand_id
1 'polypeptide(L)'
;MGRKGFLIKLCLVLFIIVFLIFMLIKPKKEEIFIRKISRQEAYKRAMDIINFVWEYEPIKLYRQDIKLPNFLGDEKKIVVGIPYCWGGYISVDISNIKEVKNFKDALYKGYVPGNVLTEGLYKEKTAGLDCSGFVSAVFNLPEKISTKDMEKYFKYINENKIKPMDIYNAEGEHVFIYLKESYDKSGIITLEARHSKDSVDKTVVSYRSYEQIKKGQNGKKFKAMRYKGIIEDGIYIDMDDYEYNNLINKAYEAEFNKVYKGRIDYIEDVDFFKFYAYKDVLLKIYNLSPKVKVLLKNQKEEVLKEINLKGIYFLRLEKGVYYLEFKNLGFEYKNEYEFELK
;
A
#
# COMPACT_ATOMS: atom_id res chain seq x y z
N MET A 1 9.42 -54.87 -51.17
CA MET A 1 8.96 -53.80 -50.26
C MET A 1 9.96 -53.67 -49.10
N GLY A 2 10.78 -52.62 -49.13
CA GLY A 2 12.05 -52.57 -48.39
C GLY A 2 11.94 -52.18 -46.91
N ARG A 3 12.90 -52.68 -46.11
CA ARG A 3 13.13 -52.39 -44.67
C ARG A 3 12.93 -50.91 -44.27
N LYS A 4 13.20 -49.97 -45.18
CA LYS A 4 12.98 -48.52 -44.97
C LYS A 4 11.50 -48.15 -44.75
N GLY A 5 10.56 -48.77 -45.47
CA GLY A 5 9.13 -48.51 -45.30
C GLY A 5 8.55 -49.06 -44.00
N PHE A 6 9.16 -50.13 -43.46
CA PHE A 6 8.79 -50.69 -42.16
C PHE A 6 9.26 -49.78 -41.01
N LEU A 7 10.50 -49.26 -41.08
CA LEU A 7 11.03 -48.34 -40.07
C LEU A 7 10.21 -47.05 -39.95
N ILE A 8 9.81 -46.46 -41.08
CA ILE A 8 9.02 -45.22 -41.10
C ILE A 8 7.64 -45.44 -40.46
N LYS A 9 6.98 -46.56 -40.76
CA LYS A 9 5.69 -46.92 -40.15
C LYS A 9 5.83 -47.16 -38.65
N LEU A 10 6.90 -47.82 -38.22
CA LEU A 10 7.17 -48.05 -36.80
C LEU A 10 7.40 -46.74 -36.03
N CYS A 11 8.17 -45.80 -36.61
CA CYS A 11 8.38 -44.48 -36.02
C CYS A 11 7.07 -43.67 -35.92
N LEU A 12 6.21 -43.72 -36.94
CA LEU A 12 4.90 -43.06 -36.94
C LEU A 12 3.99 -43.63 -35.84
N VAL A 13 3.96 -44.96 -35.68
CA VAL A 13 3.19 -45.60 -34.60
C VAL A 13 3.73 -45.20 -33.23
N LEU A 14 5.05 -45.20 -33.03
CA LEU A 14 5.67 -44.75 -31.78
C LEU A 14 5.35 -43.28 -31.48
N PHE A 15 5.43 -42.40 -32.47
CA PHE A 15 5.08 -40.99 -32.31
C PHE A 15 3.61 -40.80 -31.92
N ILE A 16 2.69 -41.51 -32.58
CA ILE A 16 1.26 -41.49 -32.23
C ILE A 16 1.04 -42.00 -30.81
N ILE A 17 1.72 -43.06 -30.38
CA ILE A 17 1.63 -43.58 -29.01
C ILE A 17 2.15 -42.55 -28.00
N VAL A 18 3.31 -41.93 -28.23
CA VAL A 18 3.85 -40.88 -27.35
C VAL A 18 2.92 -39.67 -27.29
N PHE A 19 2.37 -39.25 -28.43
CA PHE A 19 1.41 -38.16 -28.51
C PHE A 19 0.10 -38.47 -27.79
N LEU A 20 -0.43 -39.69 -27.93
CA LEU A 20 -1.60 -40.15 -27.20
C LEU A 20 -1.33 -40.25 -25.70
N ILE A 21 -0.16 -40.74 -25.27
CA ILE A 21 0.27 -40.74 -23.87
C ILE A 21 0.33 -39.30 -23.35
N PHE A 22 0.90 -38.36 -24.11
CA PHE A 22 0.98 -36.95 -23.73
C PHE A 22 -0.42 -36.30 -23.60
N MET A 23 -1.36 -36.66 -24.48
CA MET A 23 -2.76 -36.20 -24.41
C MET A 23 -3.56 -36.86 -23.28
N LEU A 24 -3.19 -38.07 -22.87
CA LEU A 24 -3.80 -38.81 -21.76
C LEU A 24 -3.24 -38.40 -20.39
N ILE A 25 -1.99 -37.91 -20.34
CA ILE A 25 -1.43 -37.24 -19.16
C ILE A 25 -2.10 -35.87 -19.05
N LYS A 26 -3.31 -35.83 -18.47
CA LYS A 26 -3.87 -34.56 -18.00
C LYS A 26 -2.86 -33.97 -17.01
N PRO A 27 -2.43 -32.71 -17.17
CA PRO A 27 -1.60 -32.08 -16.16
C PRO A 27 -2.33 -32.22 -14.82
N LYS A 28 -1.67 -32.83 -13.85
CA LYS A 28 -2.22 -33.01 -12.51
C LYS A 28 -2.60 -31.61 -12.04
N LYS A 29 -3.89 -31.39 -11.78
CA LYS A 29 -4.38 -30.10 -11.29
C LYS A 29 -3.67 -29.89 -9.94
N GLU A 30 -2.67 -29.02 -9.90
CA GLU A 30 -1.96 -28.74 -8.66
C GLU A 30 -2.98 -28.24 -7.64
N GLU A 31 -3.15 -28.99 -6.56
CA GLU A 31 -3.94 -28.54 -5.44
C GLU A 31 -3.18 -27.41 -4.76
N ILE A 32 -3.65 -26.19 -4.97
CA ILE A 32 -3.07 -25.01 -4.37
C ILE A 32 -3.46 -25.01 -2.90
N PHE A 33 -2.46 -24.98 -2.03
CA PHE A 33 -2.69 -24.85 -0.59
C PHE A 33 -3.10 -23.41 -0.27
N ILE A 34 -4.36 -23.22 0.14
CA ILE A 34 -4.89 -21.92 0.54
C ILE A 34 -4.80 -21.81 2.07
N ARG A 35 -3.80 -21.07 2.55
CA ARG A 35 -3.64 -20.79 3.98
C ARG A 35 -4.82 -19.94 4.46
N LYS A 36 -5.38 -20.29 5.62
CA LYS A 36 -6.39 -19.45 6.26
C LYS A 36 -5.74 -18.26 6.97
N ILE A 37 -6.37 -17.10 6.87
CA ILE A 37 -5.96 -15.86 7.54
C ILE A 37 -7.21 -15.08 7.91
N SER A 38 -7.23 -14.43 9.07
CA SER A 38 -8.34 -13.57 9.46
C SER A 38 -8.22 -12.17 8.82
N ARG A 39 -9.30 -11.37 8.79
CA ARG A 39 -9.18 -9.99 8.28
C ARG A 39 -8.30 -9.15 9.20
N GLN A 40 -8.40 -9.33 10.51
CA GLN A 40 -7.54 -8.63 11.47
C GLN A 40 -6.06 -8.99 11.28
N GLU A 41 -5.73 -10.26 11.07
CA GLU A 41 -4.35 -10.69 10.84
C GLU A 41 -3.82 -10.10 9.53
N ALA A 42 -4.60 -10.14 8.44
CA ALA A 42 -4.21 -9.53 7.18
C ALA A 42 -4.01 -8.01 7.31
N TYR A 43 -4.90 -7.31 8.01
CA TYR A 43 -4.77 -5.87 8.25
C TYR A 43 -3.51 -5.55 9.05
N LYS A 44 -3.25 -6.26 10.14
CA LYS A 44 -2.03 -6.10 10.94
C LYS A 44 -0.78 -6.29 10.09
N ARG A 45 -0.73 -7.35 9.27
CA ARG A 45 0.39 -7.60 8.35
C ARG A 45 0.59 -6.45 7.35
N ALA A 46 -0.50 -5.93 6.77
CA ALA A 46 -0.41 -4.80 5.85
C ALA A 46 0.16 -3.56 6.54
N MET A 47 -0.30 -3.25 7.76
CA MET A 47 0.22 -2.12 8.54
C MET A 47 1.66 -2.33 8.99
N ASP A 48 2.06 -3.55 9.37
CA ASP A 48 3.44 -3.88 9.72
C ASP A 48 4.39 -3.66 8.53
N ILE A 49 3.94 -3.95 7.30
CA ILE A 49 4.69 -3.72 6.06
C ILE A 49 4.78 -2.22 5.74
N ILE A 50 3.65 -1.50 5.82
CA ILE A 50 3.58 -0.06 5.51
C ILE A 50 4.40 0.76 6.52
N ASN A 51 4.32 0.41 7.81
CA ASN A 51 5.06 1.08 8.87
C ASN A 51 6.48 0.53 9.06
N PHE A 52 6.99 -0.30 8.14
CA PHE A 52 8.32 -0.88 8.29
C PHE A 52 9.41 0.21 8.22
N VAL A 53 10.17 0.37 9.29
CA VAL A 53 11.23 1.37 9.40
C VAL A 53 12.59 0.74 9.12
N TRP A 54 13.40 1.36 8.26
CA TRP A 54 14.74 0.90 7.92
C TRP A 54 15.68 2.05 7.58
N GLU A 55 16.97 1.77 7.56
CA GLU A 55 18.02 2.74 7.24
C GLU A 55 18.45 2.55 5.79
N TYR A 56 18.30 3.60 4.99
CA TYR A 56 18.78 3.67 3.62
C TYR A 56 20.20 4.20 3.58
N GLU A 57 21.07 3.43 2.94
CA GLU A 57 22.40 3.85 2.53
C GLU A 57 22.40 4.11 1.02
N PRO A 58 22.86 5.28 0.55
CA PRO A 58 22.91 5.59 -0.88
C PRO A 58 23.71 4.56 -1.67
N ILE A 59 23.13 4.08 -2.78
CA ILE A 59 23.77 3.10 -3.65
C ILE A 59 24.10 3.76 -4.98
N LYS A 60 25.36 3.67 -5.39
CA LYS A 60 25.77 4.01 -6.75
C LYS A 60 25.37 2.88 -7.70
N LEU A 61 24.39 3.14 -8.56
CA LEU A 61 23.96 2.19 -9.57
C LEU A 61 24.94 2.16 -10.75
N TYR A 62 25.39 0.97 -11.12
CA TYR A 62 26.18 0.72 -12.34
C TYR A 62 25.38 -0.01 -13.42
N ARG A 63 24.06 -0.12 -13.21
CA ARG A 63 23.12 -0.86 -14.04
C ARG A 63 22.07 0.08 -14.61
N GLN A 64 21.81 -0.03 -15.91
CA GLN A 64 20.83 0.81 -16.61
C GLN A 64 19.41 0.23 -16.56
N ASP A 65 19.28 -1.06 -16.22
CA ASP A 65 18.02 -1.79 -16.15
C ASP A 65 17.33 -1.69 -14.77
N ILE A 66 17.87 -0.84 -13.88
CA ILE A 66 17.32 -0.56 -12.55
C ILE A 66 17.13 0.95 -12.42
N LYS A 67 15.95 1.35 -11.95
CA LYS A 67 15.67 2.73 -11.55
C LYS A 67 15.24 2.75 -10.09
N LEU A 68 15.94 3.51 -9.26
CA LEU A 68 15.59 3.63 -7.84
C LEU A 68 14.28 4.41 -7.65
N PRO A 69 13.49 4.07 -6.62
CA PRO A 69 12.38 4.89 -6.13
C PRO A 69 12.77 6.35 -5.87
N ASN A 70 11.96 7.29 -6.34
CA ASN A 70 12.29 8.72 -6.30
C ASN A 70 12.52 9.24 -4.87
N PHE A 71 11.82 8.67 -3.89
CA PHE A 71 11.88 9.12 -2.51
C PHE A 71 13.20 8.76 -1.80
N LEU A 72 14.06 7.89 -2.36
CA LEU A 72 15.31 7.47 -1.72
C LEU A 72 16.40 8.54 -1.84
N GLY A 73 16.53 9.20 -2.99
CA GLY A 73 17.55 10.22 -3.23
C GLY A 73 18.99 9.72 -2.99
N ASP A 74 19.91 10.66 -2.76
CA ASP A 74 21.36 10.42 -2.72
C ASP A 74 21.97 10.53 -1.31
N GLU A 75 21.13 10.65 -0.27
CA GLU A 75 21.57 10.82 1.11
C GLU A 75 21.10 9.68 2.02
N LYS A 76 21.94 9.38 3.00
CA LYS A 76 21.64 8.41 4.05
C LYS A 76 20.47 8.92 4.90
N LYS A 77 19.47 8.06 5.12
CA LYS A 77 18.28 8.43 5.93
C LYS A 77 17.50 7.24 6.44
N ILE A 78 16.67 7.49 7.44
CA ILE A 78 15.66 6.53 7.87
C ILE A 78 14.45 6.64 6.93
N VAL A 79 13.94 5.49 6.53
CA VAL A 79 12.84 5.32 5.58
C VAL A 79 11.73 4.51 6.24
N VAL A 80 10.49 4.86 5.89
CA VAL A 80 9.27 4.13 6.25
C VAL A 80 8.68 3.47 5.01
N GLY A 81 8.25 2.22 5.14
CA GLY A 81 7.63 1.41 4.11
C GLY A 81 8.64 0.64 3.26
N ILE A 82 8.16 -0.44 2.64
CA ILE A 82 8.93 -1.23 1.69
C ILE A 82 8.89 -0.56 0.31
N PRO A 83 10.05 -0.30 -0.34
CA PRO A 83 10.08 0.33 -1.65
C PRO A 83 9.39 -0.49 -2.74
N TYR A 84 8.88 0.21 -3.75
CA TYR A 84 8.30 -0.42 -4.93
C TYR A 84 9.40 -1.12 -5.73
N CYS A 85 9.17 -2.39 -6.05
CA CYS A 85 10.08 -3.20 -6.84
C CYS A 85 9.30 -3.99 -7.86
N TRP A 86 9.42 -3.65 -9.15
CA TRP A 86 8.73 -4.34 -10.24
C TRP A 86 9.06 -5.84 -10.24
N GLY A 87 8.01 -6.67 -10.17
CA GLY A 87 8.16 -8.12 -10.06
C GLY A 87 8.61 -8.61 -8.68
N GLY A 88 8.80 -7.72 -7.70
CA GLY A 88 9.33 -8.02 -6.37
C GLY A 88 8.31 -8.66 -5.42
N TYR A 89 8.82 -9.52 -4.54
CA TYR A 89 8.07 -10.17 -3.47
C TYR A 89 8.91 -10.36 -2.20
N ILE A 90 9.72 -9.35 -1.86
CA ILE A 90 10.55 -9.37 -0.65
C ILE A 90 9.96 -8.39 0.35
N SER A 91 9.31 -8.93 1.38
CA SER A 91 8.60 -8.21 2.44
C SER A 91 9.35 -8.26 3.78
N VAL A 92 8.72 -7.79 4.85
CA VAL A 92 9.25 -7.77 6.22
C VAL A 92 9.58 -9.16 6.78
N ASP A 93 8.84 -10.19 6.35
CA ASP A 93 8.92 -11.54 6.90
C ASP A 93 8.85 -12.68 5.86
N ILE A 94 8.76 -12.34 4.57
CA ILE A 94 8.63 -13.32 3.48
C ILE A 94 9.40 -12.88 2.23
N SER A 95 9.85 -13.86 1.46
CA SER A 95 10.59 -13.72 0.21
C SER A 95 10.41 -14.97 -0.66
N ASN A 96 10.39 -14.83 -1.98
CA ASN A 96 10.46 -15.95 -2.94
C ASN A 96 11.90 -16.26 -3.41
N ILE A 97 12.91 -15.60 -2.86
CA ILE A 97 14.31 -15.86 -3.17
C ILE A 97 14.87 -16.75 -2.07
N LYS A 98 15.31 -17.96 -2.42
CA LYS A 98 15.73 -19.02 -1.49
C LYS A 98 16.80 -18.54 -0.49
N GLU A 99 17.72 -17.71 -0.94
CA GLU A 99 18.83 -17.20 -0.14
C GLU A 99 18.47 -15.95 0.65
N VAL A 100 17.30 -15.34 0.45
CA VAL A 100 16.89 -14.09 1.13
C VAL A 100 15.67 -14.37 2.00
N LYS A 101 15.77 -14.12 3.30
CA LYS A 101 14.66 -14.37 4.23
C LYS A 101 13.59 -13.29 4.17
N ASN A 102 14.01 -12.04 4.12
CA ASN A 102 13.16 -10.85 4.16
C ASN A 102 13.92 -9.63 3.62
N PHE A 103 13.25 -8.48 3.59
CA PHE A 103 13.78 -7.24 3.04
C PHE A 103 15.07 -6.78 3.75
N LYS A 104 15.13 -6.86 5.09
CA LYS A 104 16.32 -6.47 5.85
C LYS A 104 17.53 -7.37 5.53
N ASP A 105 17.31 -8.68 5.41
CA ASP A 105 18.33 -9.64 4.99
C ASP A 105 18.79 -9.39 3.54
N ALA A 106 17.88 -8.97 2.65
CA ALA A 106 18.22 -8.58 1.29
C ALA A 106 19.19 -7.38 1.27
N LEU A 107 18.90 -6.33 2.04
CA LEU A 107 19.78 -5.16 2.16
C LEU A 107 21.15 -5.53 2.71
N TYR A 108 21.19 -6.36 3.77
CA TYR A 108 22.45 -6.87 4.32
C TYR A 108 23.28 -7.65 3.28
N LYS A 109 22.62 -8.33 2.33
CA LYS A 109 23.24 -9.05 1.22
C LYS A 109 23.53 -8.17 -0.01
N GLY A 110 23.39 -6.85 0.11
CA GLY A 110 23.72 -5.89 -0.94
C GLY A 110 22.68 -5.81 -2.07
N TYR A 111 21.42 -6.14 -1.79
CA TYR A 111 20.34 -5.91 -2.75
C TYR A 111 20.02 -4.42 -2.85
N VAL A 112 19.65 -3.98 -4.05
CA VAL A 112 19.21 -2.61 -4.31
C VAL A 112 17.78 -2.42 -3.79
N PRO A 113 17.48 -1.39 -2.96
CA PRO A 113 16.15 -1.17 -2.39
C PRO A 113 15.19 -0.58 -3.44
N GLY A 114 14.43 -1.45 -4.09
CA GLY A 114 13.43 -1.10 -5.07
C GLY A 114 13.94 -1.14 -6.51
N ASN A 115 12.98 -1.12 -7.41
CA ASN A 115 13.17 -0.92 -8.83
C ASN A 115 11.83 -0.47 -9.43
N VAL A 116 11.74 0.78 -9.83
CA VAL A 116 10.50 1.35 -10.39
C VAL A 116 10.41 1.19 -11.91
N LEU A 117 11.43 0.59 -12.54
CA LEU A 117 11.40 0.34 -13.97
C LEU A 117 10.44 -0.82 -14.28
N THR A 118 9.24 -0.47 -14.75
CA THR A 118 8.11 -1.38 -14.97
C THR A 118 8.16 -2.08 -16.33
N GLU A 119 9.34 -2.56 -16.72
CA GLU A 119 9.57 -3.22 -18.01
C GLU A 119 10.15 -4.62 -17.86
N GLY A 120 9.62 -5.57 -18.64
CA GLY A 120 10.03 -6.96 -18.62
C GLY A 120 9.76 -7.63 -17.27
N LEU A 121 10.69 -8.51 -16.87
CA LEU A 121 10.61 -9.31 -15.65
C LEU A 121 11.31 -8.62 -14.47
N TYR A 122 11.13 -9.21 -13.27
CA TYR A 122 11.89 -8.86 -12.07
C TYR A 122 13.40 -8.78 -12.35
N LYS A 123 14.06 -7.75 -11.79
CA LYS A 123 15.49 -7.55 -11.95
C LYS A 123 16.23 -8.16 -10.78
N GLU A 124 17.18 -9.07 -11.08
CA GLU A 124 17.95 -9.75 -10.05
C GLU A 124 18.68 -8.76 -9.12
N LYS A 125 18.79 -9.12 -7.83
CA LYS A 125 19.39 -8.30 -6.75
C LYS A 125 18.68 -6.96 -6.49
N THR A 126 17.37 -6.91 -6.71
CA THR A 126 16.53 -5.79 -6.27
C THR A 126 15.57 -6.29 -5.18
N ALA A 127 15.26 -5.46 -4.19
CA ALA A 127 14.45 -5.86 -3.06
C ALA A 127 13.26 -4.91 -2.89
N GLY A 128 12.09 -5.46 -2.64
CA GLY A 128 10.88 -4.71 -2.37
C GLY A 128 9.64 -5.44 -2.86
N LEU A 129 8.55 -4.71 -3.01
CA LEU A 129 7.24 -5.25 -3.38
C LEU A 129 6.68 -4.48 -4.57
N ASP A 130 6.14 -5.19 -5.57
CA ASP A 130 5.19 -4.56 -6.49
C ASP A 130 3.77 -4.62 -5.92
N CYS A 131 2.78 -4.09 -6.65
CA CYS A 131 1.38 -4.07 -6.20
C CYS A 131 0.85 -5.47 -5.86
N SER A 132 1.14 -6.45 -6.72
CA SER A 132 0.72 -7.84 -6.54
C SER A 132 1.53 -8.58 -5.48
N GLY A 133 2.82 -8.28 -5.35
CA GLY A 133 3.71 -8.78 -4.33
C GLY A 133 3.28 -8.30 -2.94
N PHE A 134 2.87 -7.04 -2.82
CA PHE A 134 2.31 -6.50 -1.57
C PHE A 134 1.06 -7.26 -1.14
N VAL A 135 0.08 -7.43 -2.02
CA VAL A 135 -1.12 -8.24 -1.74
C VAL A 135 -0.72 -9.67 -1.36
N SER A 136 0.17 -10.29 -2.13
CA SER A 136 0.67 -11.65 -1.84
C SER A 136 1.32 -11.74 -0.46
N ALA A 137 1.98 -10.68 0.02
CA ALA A 137 2.71 -10.68 1.29
C ALA A 137 1.74 -10.48 2.46
N VAL A 138 0.75 -9.61 2.27
CA VAL A 138 -0.32 -9.37 3.24
C VAL A 138 -1.10 -10.64 3.53
N PHE A 139 -1.52 -11.38 2.51
CA PHE A 139 -2.25 -12.64 2.68
C PHE A 139 -1.35 -13.86 2.92
N ASN A 140 -0.03 -13.64 3.07
CA ASN A 140 0.98 -14.67 3.37
C ASN A 140 0.91 -15.86 2.40
N LEU A 141 0.86 -15.55 1.11
CA LEU A 141 0.85 -16.57 0.06
C LEU A 141 2.22 -17.28 -0.01
N PRO A 142 2.28 -18.55 -0.42
CA PRO A 142 3.55 -19.26 -0.56
C PRO A 142 4.40 -18.78 -1.75
N GLU A 143 3.81 -17.98 -2.64
CA GLU A 143 4.43 -17.49 -3.87
C GLU A 143 3.95 -16.08 -4.21
N LYS A 144 4.72 -15.39 -5.04
CA LYS A 144 4.25 -14.17 -5.70
C LYS A 144 3.27 -14.55 -6.80
N ILE A 145 2.08 -13.95 -6.79
CA ILE A 145 1.14 -14.04 -7.91
C ILE A 145 1.12 -12.73 -8.71
N SER A 146 0.84 -12.82 -10.00
CA SER A 146 0.63 -11.63 -10.84
C SER A 146 -0.80 -11.10 -10.69
N THR A 147 -1.06 -9.87 -11.13
CA THR A 147 -2.43 -9.32 -11.20
C THR A 147 -3.33 -10.09 -12.17
N LYS A 148 -2.78 -10.85 -13.12
CA LYS A 148 -3.56 -11.72 -14.02
C LYS A 148 -3.95 -13.04 -13.36
N ASP A 149 -3.17 -13.49 -12.39
CA ASP A 149 -3.33 -14.80 -11.74
C ASP A 149 -4.01 -14.71 -10.36
N MET A 150 -4.55 -13.54 -10.00
CA MET A 150 -5.20 -13.31 -8.70
C MET A 150 -6.33 -14.32 -8.43
N GLU A 151 -7.02 -14.79 -9.47
CA GLU A 151 -8.08 -15.79 -9.32
C GLU A 151 -7.60 -17.15 -8.78
N LYS A 152 -6.29 -17.41 -8.76
CA LYS A 152 -5.68 -18.58 -8.12
C LYS A 152 -6.03 -18.61 -6.62
N TYR A 153 -5.88 -17.47 -5.94
CA TYR A 153 -6.06 -17.33 -4.49
C TYR A 153 -7.28 -16.49 -4.07
N PHE A 154 -7.86 -15.72 -5.00
CA PHE A 154 -8.99 -14.84 -4.75
C PHE A 154 -10.20 -15.24 -5.60
N LYS A 155 -11.40 -14.91 -5.15
CA LYS A 155 -12.65 -15.09 -5.90
C LYS A 155 -13.29 -13.74 -6.17
N TYR A 156 -13.86 -13.54 -7.35
CA TYR A 156 -14.63 -12.34 -7.63
C TYR A 156 -15.82 -12.22 -6.68
N ILE A 157 -16.13 -11.00 -6.28
CA ILE A 157 -17.30 -10.65 -5.48
C ILE A 157 -18.04 -9.48 -6.13
N ASN A 158 -19.31 -9.32 -5.77
CA ASN A 158 -20.01 -8.08 -6.10
C ASN A 158 -19.42 -6.94 -5.25
N GLU A 159 -19.21 -5.78 -5.85
CA GLU A 159 -18.69 -4.59 -5.18
C GLU A 159 -19.55 -4.17 -3.99
N ASN A 160 -20.87 -4.37 -4.04
CA ASN A 160 -21.75 -4.09 -2.91
C ASN A 160 -21.58 -5.02 -1.69
N LYS A 161 -20.75 -6.06 -1.82
CA LYS A 161 -20.39 -7.00 -0.75
C LYS A 161 -18.97 -6.80 -0.26
N ILE A 162 -18.26 -5.77 -0.76
CA ILE A 162 -16.88 -5.52 -0.38
C ILE A 162 -16.78 -5.27 1.13
N LYS A 163 -15.72 -5.79 1.72
CA LYS A 163 -15.40 -5.65 3.14
C LYS A 163 -13.92 -5.29 3.30
N PRO A 164 -13.53 -4.67 4.43
CA PRO A 164 -12.13 -4.37 4.72
C PRO A 164 -11.24 -5.60 4.53
N MET A 165 -10.11 -5.46 3.84
CA MET A 165 -9.21 -6.55 3.41
C MET A 165 -9.72 -7.42 2.24
N ASP A 166 -10.74 -6.98 1.51
CA ASP A 166 -10.93 -7.43 0.13
C ASP A 166 -10.03 -6.61 -0.82
N ILE A 167 -9.87 -7.05 -2.06
CA ILE A 167 -9.01 -6.36 -3.05
C ILE A 167 -9.83 -5.83 -4.23
N TYR A 168 -9.32 -4.79 -4.86
CA TYR A 168 -9.69 -4.41 -6.22
C TYR A 168 -8.52 -4.73 -7.15
N ASN A 169 -8.80 -5.47 -8.21
CA ASN A 169 -7.79 -5.90 -9.18
C ASN A 169 -8.18 -5.42 -10.59
N ALA A 170 -7.28 -4.66 -11.22
CA ALA A 170 -7.28 -4.41 -12.65
C ALA A 170 -6.25 -5.36 -13.28
N GLU A 171 -6.75 -6.47 -13.85
CA GLU A 171 -5.92 -7.57 -14.36
C GLU A 171 -4.87 -7.09 -15.37
N GLY A 172 -3.60 -7.40 -15.09
CA GLY A 172 -2.45 -6.97 -15.89
C GLY A 172 -1.91 -5.58 -15.55
N GLU A 173 -2.58 -4.82 -14.68
CA GLU A 173 -2.25 -3.41 -14.42
C GLU A 173 -1.91 -3.15 -12.95
N HIS A 174 -2.90 -3.22 -12.05
CA HIS A 174 -2.71 -2.83 -10.65
C HIS A 174 -3.69 -3.52 -9.73
N VAL A 175 -3.29 -3.69 -8.48
CA VAL A 175 -4.12 -4.25 -7.42
C VAL A 175 -3.88 -3.50 -6.12
N PHE A 176 -4.93 -3.32 -5.33
CA PHE A 176 -4.85 -2.72 -4.00
C PHE A 176 -5.89 -3.34 -3.08
N ILE A 177 -5.68 -3.18 -1.78
CA ILE A 177 -6.56 -3.68 -0.73
C ILE A 177 -7.52 -2.55 -0.33
N TYR A 178 -8.82 -2.85 -0.26
CA TYR A 178 -9.83 -1.95 0.29
C TYR A 178 -9.77 -1.98 1.83
N LEU A 179 -9.74 -0.81 2.47
CA LEU A 179 -9.77 -0.69 3.92
C LEU A 179 -11.12 -0.19 4.44
N LYS A 180 -11.50 1.05 4.12
CA LYS A 180 -12.80 1.66 4.49
C LYS A 180 -13.18 2.75 3.48
N GLU A 181 -14.43 3.20 3.53
CA GLU A 181 -14.86 4.42 2.83
C GLU A 181 -14.24 5.65 3.52
N SER A 182 -13.90 6.68 2.73
CA SER A 182 -13.41 7.95 3.30
C SER A 182 -14.50 8.69 4.08
N TYR A 183 -14.11 9.54 5.04
CA TYR A 183 -15.09 10.29 5.85
C TYR A 183 -16.06 11.13 4.99
N ASP A 184 -15.54 11.72 3.90
CA ASP A 184 -16.30 12.56 2.96
C ASP A 184 -17.11 11.76 1.92
N LYS A 185 -17.03 10.42 1.95
CA LYS A 185 -17.69 9.48 1.02
C LYS A 185 -17.35 9.71 -0.46
N SER A 186 -16.26 10.41 -0.77
CA SER A 186 -15.85 10.66 -2.16
C SER A 186 -15.03 9.51 -2.76
N GLY A 187 -14.61 8.55 -1.94
CA GLY A 187 -13.86 7.37 -2.35
C GLY A 187 -13.54 6.44 -1.20
N ILE A 188 -12.41 5.75 -1.31
CA ILE A 188 -12.00 4.71 -0.37
C ILE A 188 -10.55 4.90 0.07
N ILE A 189 -10.28 4.49 1.30
CA ILE A 189 -8.93 4.31 1.85
C ILE A 189 -8.45 2.92 1.42
N THR A 190 -7.20 2.86 0.97
CA THR A 190 -6.59 1.67 0.37
C THR A 190 -5.22 1.41 0.98
N LEU A 191 -4.82 0.15 0.99
CA LEU A 191 -3.45 -0.28 1.29
C LEU A 191 -2.84 -0.79 0.00
N GLU A 192 -1.71 -0.22 -0.42
CA GLU A 192 -1.11 -0.56 -1.72
C GLU A 192 0.40 -0.35 -1.77
N ALA A 193 1.08 -1.08 -2.66
CA ALA A 193 2.40 -0.69 -3.18
C ALA A 193 2.18 -0.07 -4.56
N ARG A 194 2.62 1.18 -4.76
CA ARG A 194 2.38 1.92 -6.01
C ARG A 194 3.64 2.59 -6.53
N HIS A 195 3.73 2.68 -7.84
CA HIS A 195 4.67 3.52 -8.58
C HIS A 195 3.88 4.38 -9.58
N SER A 196 4.05 5.69 -9.51
CA SER A 196 3.54 6.68 -10.45
C SER A 196 4.37 7.97 -10.36
N LYS A 197 4.20 8.87 -11.34
CA LYS A 197 4.89 10.16 -11.37
C LYS A 197 4.73 10.98 -10.09
N ASP A 198 3.56 10.85 -9.44
CA ASP A 198 3.17 11.58 -8.24
C ASP A 198 3.12 10.67 -7.00
N SER A 199 3.77 9.50 -7.03
CA SER A 199 3.83 8.59 -5.88
C SER A 199 5.19 8.60 -5.21
N VAL A 200 5.17 8.26 -3.92
CA VAL A 200 6.35 7.96 -3.11
C VAL A 200 6.93 6.56 -3.39
N ASP A 201 6.54 5.87 -4.48
CA ASP A 201 7.19 4.64 -4.98
C ASP A 201 7.43 3.55 -3.91
N LYS A 202 6.44 3.28 -3.06
CA LYS A 202 6.55 2.34 -1.92
C LYS A 202 5.18 1.82 -1.45
N THR A 203 5.18 0.96 -0.42
CA THR A 203 3.97 0.53 0.31
C THR A 203 3.42 1.67 1.18
N VAL A 204 2.12 1.97 1.05
CA VAL A 204 1.48 3.12 1.69
C VAL A 204 0.03 2.86 2.05
N VAL A 205 -0.49 3.60 3.02
CA VAL A 205 -1.91 3.94 3.09
C VAL A 205 -2.18 5.02 2.04
N SER A 206 -3.23 4.87 1.28
CA SER A 206 -3.51 5.70 0.10
C SER A 206 -5.02 5.87 -0.07
N TYR A 207 -5.41 6.70 -1.02
CA TYR A 207 -6.79 6.95 -1.34
C TYR A 207 -7.07 6.77 -2.83
N ARG A 208 -8.26 6.28 -3.15
CA ARG A 208 -8.79 6.25 -4.51
C ARG A 208 -10.22 6.77 -4.56
N SER A 209 -10.48 7.73 -5.45
CA SER A 209 -11.84 8.20 -5.68
C SER A 209 -12.67 7.15 -6.41
N TYR A 210 -13.99 7.18 -6.24
CA TYR A 210 -14.88 6.31 -7.00
C TYR A 210 -14.76 6.52 -8.51
N GLU A 211 -14.45 7.75 -8.95
CA GLU A 211 -14.17 8.04 -10.36
C GLU A 211 -12.92 7.29 -10.86
N GLN A 212 -11.81 7.32 -10.11
CA GLN A 212 -10.59 6.59 -10.47
C GLN A 212 -10.84 5.08 -10.54
N ILE A 213 -11.60 4.52 -9.59
CA ILE A 213 -11.94 3.09 -9.56
C ILE A 213 -12.79 2.72 -10.78
N LYS A 214 -13.82 3.52 -11.07
CA LYS A 214 -14.72 3.31 -12.22
C LYS A 214 -14.01 3.43 -13.56
N LYS A 215 -13.10 4.42 -13.69
CA LYS A 215 -12.27 4.63 -14.88
C LYS A 215 -11.32 3.45 -15.12
N GLY A 216 -10.86 2.81 -14.04
CA GLY A 216 -9.87 1.75 -14.10
C GLY A 216 -8.47 2.29 -14.39
N GLN A 217 -7.57 1.41 -14.80
CA GLN A 217 -6.19 1.74 -15.13
C GLN A 217 -5.85 1.17 -16.51
N ASN A 218 -5.32 2.02 -17.41
CA ASN A 218 -4.93 1.62 -18.78
C ASN A 218 -6.04 0.85 -19.54
N GLY A 219 -7.29 1.26 -19.38
CA GLY A 219 -8.45 0.63 -20.01
C GLY A 219 -8.94 -0.68 -19.34
N LYS A 220 -8.28 -1.13 -18.27
CA LYS A 220 -8.72 -2.27 -17.45
C LYS A 220 -9.50 -1.78 -16.24
N LYS A 221 -10.72 -2.28 -16.07
CA LYS A 221 -11.57 -1.96 -14.92
C LYS A 221 -11.06 -2.70 -13.67
N PHE A 222 -11.12 -2.03 -12.54
CA PHE A 222 -10.97 -2.70 -11.25
C PHE A 222 -12.18 -3.60 -10.99
N LYS A 223 -11.93 -4.82 -10.51
CA LYS A 223 -12.96 -5.77 -10.07
C LYS A 223 -12.68 -6.15 -8.63
N ALA A 224 -13.73 -6.17 -7.81
CA ALA A 224 -13.62 -6.60 -6.42
C ALA A 224 -13.38 -8.13 -6.33
N MET A 225 -12.43 -8.54 -5.51
CA MET A 225 -12.14 -9.93 -5.22
C MET A 225 -11.90 -10.14 -3.72
N ARG A 226 -12.21 -11.33 -3.22
CA ARG A 226 -12.00 -11.74 -1.83
C ARG A 226 -11.05 -12.91 -1.76
N TYR A 227 -10.10 -12.87 -0.83
CA TYR A 227 -9.19 -13.99 -0.60
C TYR A 227 -9.98 -15.25 -0.23
N LYS A 228 -9.69 -16.37 -0.89
CA LYS A 228 -10.44 -17.64 -0.71
C LYS A 228 -10.27 -18.22 0.70
N GLY A 229 -9.13 -17.96 1.35
CA GLY A 229 -8.81 -18.42 2.71
C GLY A 229 -9.19 -17.44 3.82
N ILE A 230 -9.95 -16.38 3.53
CA ILE A 230 -10.27 -15.37 4.55
C ILE A 230 -11.21 -15.96 5.63
N ILE A 231 -10.88 -15.72 6.89
CA ILE A 231 -11.74 -15.95 8.06
C ILE A 231 -12.35 -14.60 8.44
N GLU A 232 -13.67 -14.53 8.56
CA GLU A 232 -14.36 -13.33 9.00
C GLU A 232 -14.26 -13.22 10.54
N ASP A 233 -13.76 -12.08 11.05
CA ASP A 233 -13.39 -11.94 12.47
C ASP A 233 -13.72 -10.55 13.08
N GLY A 234 -14.74 -9.84 12.57
CA GLY A 234 -15.16 -8.57 13.18
C GLY A 234 -14.05 -7.51 13.23
N ILE A 235 -13.19 -7.48 12.20
CA ILE A 235 -12.01 -6.61 12.08
C ILE A 235 -12.24 -5.22 12.69
N TYR A 236 -11.33 -4.85 13.58
CA TYR A 236 -11.18 -3.51 14.11
C TYR A 236 -10.10 -2.79 13.29
N ILE A 237 -10.53 -1.79 12.51
CA ILE A 237 -9.62 -0.90 11.80
C ILE A 237 -9.20 0.18 12.80
N ASP A 238 -7.92 0.20 13.11
CA ASP A 238 -7.34 1.11 14.10
C ASP A 238 -7.03 2.45 13.43
N MET A 239 -8.08 3.15 13.02
CA MET A 239 -8.06 4.43 12.32
C MET A 239 -9.15 5.34 12.86
N ASP A 240 -8.89 6.65 12.95
CA ASP A 240 -9.87 7.61 13.43
C ASP A 240 -11.01 7.86 12.40
N ASP A 241 -11.99 8.66 12.84
CA ASP A 241 -13.20 8.94 12.08
C ASP A 241 -13.02 10.01 10.99
N TYR A 242 -11.89 10.73 11.00
CA TYR A 242 -11.59 11.83 10.09
C TYR A 242 -10.69 11.43 8.93
N GLU A 243 -10.18 10.22 8.98
CA GLU A 243 -9.27 9.62 8.01
C GLU A 243 -9.67 9.84 6.55
N TYR A 244 -8.63 10.08 5.73
CA TYR A 244 -8.63 10.77 4.43
C TYR A 244 -8.50 12.31 4.48
N ASN A 245 -8.18 12.86 5.63
CA ASN A 245 -7.83 14.26 5.84
C ASN A 245 -6.31 14.54 5.68
N ASN A 246 -5.54 13.62 5.09
CA ASN A 246 -4.06 13.69 5.01
C ASN A 246 -3.53 14.62 3.91
N LEU A 247 -4.44 15.28 3.18
CA LEU A 247 -4.13 16.31 2.20
C LEU A 247 -4.90 17.59 2.55
N ILE A 248 -4.28 18.75 2.34
CA ILE A 248 -4.89 20.04 2.68
C ILE A 248 -6.23 20.28 1.95
N ASN A 249 -6.37 19.83 0.70
CA ASN A 249 -7.60 19.92 -0.07
C ASN A 249 -8.67 18.91 0.36
N LYS A 250 -8.34 18.03 1.30
CA LYS A 250 -9.22 17.04 1.94
C LYS A 250 -9.33 17.23 3.44
N ALA A 251 -8.88 18.39 3.93
CA ALA A 251 -8.95 18.74 5.34
C ALA A 251 -10.39 18.66 5.87
N TYR A 252 -10.53 18.08 7.07
CA TYR A 252 -11.80 17.97 7.77
C TYR A 252 -12.29 19.36 8.21
N GLU A 253 -13.57 19.67 8.03
CA GLU A 253 -14.13 20.98 8.39
C GLU A 253 -14.38 21.08 9.90
N ALA A 254 -13.50 21.80 10.60
CA ALA A 254 -13.59 22.01 12.02
C ALA A 254 -14.53 23.18 12.35
N GLU A 255 -15.63 22.85 13.02
CA GLU A 255 -16.57 23.76 13.66
C GLU A 255 -16.02 24.32 14.98
N PHE A 256 -16.40 25.57 15.29
CA PHE A 256 -16.12 26.21 16.58
C PHE A 256 -16.98 25.61 17.70
N ASN A 257 -16.44 25.58 18.92
CA ASN A 257 -17.05 25.01 20.14
C ASN A 257 -17.33 23.49 20.07
N LYS A 258 -16.59 22.78 19.22
CA LYS A 258 -16.60 21.33 19.13
C LYS A 258 -15.22 20.79 19.47
N VAL A 259 -15.20 19.74 20.29
CA VAL A 259 -13.97 19.03 20.66
C VAL A 259 -13.72 17.94 19.63
N TYR A 260 -12.49 17.90 19.11
CA TYR A 260 -12.01 16.90 18.17
C TYR A 260 -10.97 16.03 18.87
N LYS A 261 -11.07 14.71 18.65
CA LYS A 261 -10.13 13.70 19.14
C LYS A 261 -9.66 12.88 17.97
N GLY A 262 -8.37 12.92 17.67
CA GLY A 262 -7.79 12.16 16.57
C GLY A 262 -6.45 11.58 16.98
N ARG A 263 -5.83 10.87 16.04
CA ARG A 263 -4.58 10.16 16.31
C ARG A 263 -3.82 9.94 15.01
N ILE A 264 -2.50 10.13 15.08
CA ILE A 264 -1.60 9.75 13.99
C ILE A 264 -1.59 8.21 13.88
N ASP A 265 -2.35 7.66 12.94
CA ASP A 265 -2.73 6.24 12.87
C ASP A 265 -1.63 5.33 12.28
N TYR A 266 -0.75 5.91 11.47
CA TYR A 266 0.45 5.26 10.92
C TYR A 266 1.60 6.26 10.86
N ILE A 267 2.84 5.79 10.63
CA ILE A 267 4.03 6.63 10.90
C ILE A 267 4.04 7.92 10.06
N GLU A 268 3.66 7.81 8.79
CA GLU A 268 3.59 8.93 7.85
C GLU A 268 2.20 9.59 7.77
N ASP A 269 1.35 9.29 8.75
CA ASP A 269 0.04 9.90 8.83
C ASP A 269 0.13 11.39 9.19
N VAL A 270 -0.78 12.15 8.60
CA VAL A 270 -0.94 13.59 8.74
C VAL A 270 -2.43 13.85 8.75
N ASP A 271 -2.89 14.68 9.67
CA ASP A 271 -4.28 15.10 9.74
C ASP A 271 -4.40 16.59 9.46
N PHE A 272 -5.19 16.96 8.44
CA PHE A 272 -5.55 18.35 8.21
C PHE A 272 -6.98 18.64 8.69
N PHE A 273 -7.14 19.71 9.46
CA PHE A 273 -8.42 20.33 9.77
C PHE A 273 -8.46 21.72 9.16
N LYS A 274 -9.56 22.10 8.52
CA LYS A 274 -9.79 23.44 7.97
C LYS A 274 -10.84 24.18 8.79
N PHE A 275 -10.68 25.48 8.94
CA PHE A 275 -11.68 26.34 9.59
C PHE A 275 -11.65 27.75 8.98
N TYR A 276 -12.76 28.47 9.12
CA TYR A 276 -12.86 29.86 8.68
C TYR A 276 -12.77 30.80 9.87
N ALA A 277 -11.76 31.65 9.92
CA ALA A 277 -11.64 32.68 10.94
C ALA A 277 -12.38 33.94 10.51
N TYR A 278 -13.27 34.46 11.37
CA TYR A 278 -13.91 35.77 11.19
C TYR A 278 -13.25 36.88 12.00
N LYS A 279 -12.51 36.49 13.04
CA LYS A 279 -11.83 37.32 14.04
C LYS A 279 -10.75 36.47 14.71
N ASP A 280 -10.12 37.00 15.75
CA ASP A 280 -9.22 36.25 16.62
C ASP A 280 -9.84 34.93 17.08
N VAL A 281 -9.05 33.85 16.96
CA VAL A 281 -9.45 32.48 17.30
C VAL A 281 -8.69 32.01 18.52
N LEU A 282 -9.37 31.35 19.44
CA LEU A 282 -8.77 30.69 20.58
C LEU A 282 -8.67 29.20 20.29
N LEU A 283 -7.46 28.72 19.99
CA LEU A 283 -7.19 27.29 19.85
C LEU A 283 -6.84 26.69 21.20
N LYS A 284 -7.64 25.74 21.66
CA LYS A 284 -7.36 24.95 22.86
C LYS A 284 -6.87 23.57 22.43
N ILE A 285 -5.71 23.18 22.94
CA ILE A 285 -5.15 21.83 22.77
C ILE A 285 -5.18 21.16 24.14
N TYR A 286 -6.12 20.25 24.33
CA TYR A 286 -6.33 19.51 25.58
C TYR A 286 -5.32 18.39 25.75
N ASN A 287 -5.05 17.67 24.66
CA ASN A 287 -4.07 16.60 24.58
C ASN A 287 -3.21 16.77 23.33
N LEU A 288 -1.91 16.52 23.45
CA LEU A 288 -0.98 16.47 22.34
C LEU A 288 0.17 15.56 22.74
N SER A 289 0.29 14.41 22.08
CA SER A 289 1.46 13.56 22.27
C SER A 289 2.76 14.36 22.03
N PRO A 290 3.82 14.18 22.84
CA PRO A 290 5.12 14.84 22.63
C PRO A 290 5.76 14.55 21.27
N LYS A 291 5.26 13.54 20.54
CA LYS A 291 5.71 13.17 19.20
C LYS A 291 4.87 13.78 18.09
N VAL A 292 3.86 14.60 18.42
CA VAL A 292 3.00 15.27 17.44
C VAL A 292 3.26 16.76 17.49
N LYS A 293 3.38 17.36 16.32
CA LYS A 293 3.35 18.81 16.15
C LYS A 293 2.10 19.24 15.42
N VAL A 294 1.64 20.44 15.73
CA VAL A 294 0.54 21.11 15.04
C VAL A 294 1.10 22.33 14.31
N LEU A 295 0.87 22.40 13.00
CA LEU A 295 1.18 23.57 12.20
C LEU A 295 -0.10 24.32 11.85
N LEU A 296 -0.18 25.59 12.23
CA LEU A 296 -1.19 26.50 11.73
C LEU A 296 -0.74 27.06 10.38
N LYS A 297 -1.54 26.86 9.35
CA LYS A 297 -1.27 27.33 7.99
C LYS A 297 -2.39 28.22 7.46
N ASN A 298 -2.03 29.13 6.55
CA ASN A 298 -3.01 29.88 5.76
C ASN A 298 -3.36 29.16 4.44
N GLN A 299 -4.20 29.78 3.61
CA GLN A 299 -4.60 29.24 2.31
C GLN A 299 -3.48 29.11 1.27
N LYS A 300 -2.36 29.80 1.48
CA LYS A 300 -1.13 29.65 0.65
C LYS A 300 -0.19 28.58 1.19
N GLU A 301 -0.63 27.81 2.19
CA GLU A 301 0.15 26.79 2.89
C GLU A 301 1.34 27.33 3.69
N GLU A 302 1.42 28.64 3.91
CA GLU A 302 2.46 29.28 4.71
C GLU A 302 2.21 28.95 6.18
N VAL A 303 3.26 28.47 6.87
CA VAL A 303 3.20 28.16 8.30
C VAL A 303 3.24 29.47 9.09
N LEU A 304 2.14 29.75 9.79
CA LEU A 304 2.00 30.94 10.64
C LEU A 304 2.43 30.68 12.08
N LYS A 305 2.26 29.44 12.55
CA LYS A 305 2.62 29.04 13.91
C LYS A 305 2.88 27.54 14.00
N GLU A 306 3.90 27.18 14.77
CA GLU A 306 4.17 25.80 15.18
C GLU A 306 3.81 25.63 16.66
N ILE A 307 3.14 24.53 16.99
CA ILE A 307 2.66 24.21 18.34
C ILE A 307 3.04 22.78 18.69
N ASN A 308 3.84 22.63 19.74
CA ASN A 308 4.42 21.33 20.16
C ASN A 308 4.03 20.95 21.60
N LEU A 309 3.12 21.71 22.22
CA LEU A 309 2.67 21.49 23.59
C LEU A 309 1.16 21.64 23.68
N LYS A 310 0.55 21.01 24.69
CA LYS A 310 -0.83 21.28 25.07
C LYS A 310 -0.94 22.66 25.70
N GLY A 311 -2.09 23.32 25.54
CA GLY A 311 -2.28 24.67 26.06
C GLY A 311 -3.38 25.44 25.33
N ILE A 312 -3.44 26.74 25.64
CA ILE A 312 -4.39 27.66 25.02
C ILE A 312 -3.61 28.68 24.21
N TYR A 313 -3.96 28.81 22.94
CA TYR A 313 -3.27 29.64 21.96
C TYR A 313 -4.24 30.68 21.41
N PHE A 314 -3.96 31.95 21.71
CA PHE A 314 -4.64 33.06 21.08
C PHE A 314 -4.03 33.32 19.70
N LEU A 315 -4.84 33.18 18.66
CA LEU A 315 -4.44 33.31 17.26
C LEU A 315 -5.06 34.58 16.69
N ARG A 316 -4.22 35.59 16.43
CA ARG A 316 -4.64 36.82 15.75
C ARG A 316 -4.63 36.57 14.25
N LEU A 317 -5.82 36.33 13.70
CA LEU A 317 -6.00 35.92 12.31
C LEU A 317 -6.85 36.93 11.56
N GLU A 318 -6.47 37.21 10.33
CA GLU A 318 -7.32 37.94 9.40
C GLU A 318 -8.53 37.09 9.02
N LYS A 319 -9.53 37.72 8.42
CA LYS A 319 -10.70 36.99 7.93
C LYS A 319 -10.31 36.08 6.77
N GLY A 320 -10.46 34.77 6.93
CA GLY A 320 -10.03 33.81 5.90
C GLY A 320 -10.07 32.35 6.31
N VAL A 321 -9.60 31.47 5.40
CA VAL A 321 -9.49 30.03 5.63
C VAL A 321 -8.10 29.68 6.17
N TYR A 322 -8.08 28.86 7.21
CA TYR A 322 -6.87 28.38 7.87
C TYR A 322 -6.93 26.87 8.06
N TYR A 323 -5.75 26.28 8.27
CA TYR A 323 -5.58 24.84 8.45
C TYR A 323 -4.75 24.54 9.69
N LEU A 324 -5.15 23.50 10.43
CA LEU A 324 -4.31 22.83 11.40
C LEU A 324 -3.81 21.53 10.78
N GLU A 325 -2.49 21.38 10.68
CA GLU A 325 -1.83 20.13 10.26
C GLU A 325 -1.24 19.47 11.50
N PHE A 326 -1.80 18.33 11.91
CA PHE A 326 -1.21 17.46 12.92
C PHE A 326 -0.32 16.44 12.21
N LYS A 327 0.93 16.33 12.64
CA LYS A 327 1.84 15.33 12.08
C LYS A 327 2.86 14.84 13.08
N ASN A 328 3.37 13.66 12.78
CA ASN A 328 4.42 13.02 13.54
C ASN A 328 5.76 13.78 13.48
N LEU A 329 6.52 13.72 14.57
CA LEU A 329 7.91 14.19 14.70
C LEU A 329 8.91 13.04 14.61
N GLY A 330 8.45 11.77 14.67
CA GLY A 330 9.32 10.61 14.69
C GLY A 330 8.76 9.42 13.91
N PHE A 331 9.19 8.22 14.31
CA PHE A 331 8.81 6.95 13.67
C PHE A 331 7.85 6.11 14.53
N GLU A 332 7.12 6.76 15.42
CA GLU A 332 6.13 6.15 16.32
C GLU A 332 4.73 6.54 15.87
N TYR A 333 3.77 5.63 15.85
CA TYR A 333 2.38 5.93 15.52
C TYR A 333 1.47 5.63 16.71
N LYS A 334 0.17 5.89 16.55
CA LYS A 334 -0.83 5.92 17.63
C LYS A 334 -0.67 7.08 18.60
N ASN A 335 -0.18 8.21 18.08
CA ASN A 335 -0.01 9.41 18.87
C ASN A 335 -1.28 10.26 18.86
N GLU A 336 -1.92 10.38 20.02
CA GLU A 336 -3.22 11.05 20.15
C GLU A 336 -3.10 12.57 20.29
N TYR A 337 -4.16 13.25 19.86
CA TYR A 337 -4.36 14.67 20.10
C TYR A 337 -5.85 14.97 20.36
N GLU A 338 -6.10 16.07 21.07
CA GLU A 338 -7.44 16.56 21.36
C GLU A 338 -7.44 18.08 21.34
N PHE A 339 -8.33 18.71 20.55
CA PHE A 339 -8.37 20.16 20.39
C PHE A 339 -9.79 20.71 20.23
N GLU A 340 -9.93 22.03 20.39
CA GLU A 340 -11.16 22.81 20.15
C GLU A 340 -10.80 24.21 19.65
N LEU A 341 -11.61 24.72 18.72
CA LEU A 341 -11.55 26.12 18.24
C LEU A 341 -12.65 26.94 18.93
N LYS A 342 -12.34 28.13 19.43
CA LYS A 342 -13.30 29.07 20.06
C LYS A 342 -13.23 30.48 19.52
#